data_AF-A0AAV2PUL8-F1
#
_entry.id   AF-A0AAV2PUL8-F1
#
_cell.length_a   1.000
_cell.length_b   1.000
_cell.length_c   1.000
_cell.angle_alpha   90.00
_cell.angle_beta   90.00
_cell.angle_gamma   90.00
#
_symmetry.space_group_name_H-M   'P 1'
#
loop_
_entity.id
_entity.type
_entity.pdbx_description
1 polymer ?
#
loop_
_entity_poly.entity_id
_entity_poly.type
_entity_poly.pdbx_seq_one_letter_code
_entity_poly.pdbx_strand_id
1 'polypeptide(L)'
;MLDNRLNWNAHIKYTSKNIIKSTSLLKMIKCTFPSIVLKSLYHSLVYPYYSYCNIIWGGATKTAQLPLVLLQKKCVRIICKARYLAKTGPLFEQLKLYKCNNL
;
A
#
# COMPACT_ATOMS: atom_id res chain seq x y z
N MET A 1 16.99 1.80 -13.41
CA MET A 1 18.40 1.39 -13.31
C MET A 1 18.64 0.88 -11.90
N LEU A 2 18.96 -0.39 -11.75
CA LEU A 2 19.42 -0.98 -10.49
C LEU A 2 20.87 -0.55 -10.28
N ASP A 3 21.18 0.04 -9.13
CA ASP A 3 22.52 0.51 -8.80
C ASP A 3 23.34 -0.64 -8.22
N ASN A 4 24.58 -0.82 -8.70
CA ASN A 4 25.52 -1.89 -8.34
C ASN A 4 25.96 -1.86 -6.85
N ARG A 5 25.46 -0.89 -6.07
CA ARG A 5 25.75 -0.73 -4.63
C ARG A 5 24.57 -1.06 -3.71
N LEU A 6 23.60 -1.88 -4.14
CA LEU A 6 22.44 -2.28 -3.32
C LEU A 6 21.70 -1.09 -2.67
N ASN A 7 21.78 0.10 -3.26
CA ASN A 7 21.20 1.31 -2.67
C ASN A 7 19.75 1.43 -3.16
N TRP A 8 18.88 0.58 -2.58
CA TRP A 8 17.47 0.46 -2.95
C TRP A 8 16.65 1.73 -2.72
N ASN A 9 17.21 2.74 -2.06
CA ASN A 9 16.55 3.99 -1.70
C ASN A 9 15.91 4.72 -2.89
N ALA A 10 16.58 4.78 -4.04
CA ALA A 10 16.02 5.41 -5.23
C ALA A 10 14.81 4.63 -5.77
N HIS A 11 14.91 3.30 -5.78
CA HIS A 11 13.83 2.41 -6.22
C HIS A 11 12.64 2.45 -5.23
N ILE A 12 12.91 2.44 -3.92
CA ILE A 12 11.92 2.59 -2.85
C ILE A 12 11.16 3.91 -3.03
N LYS A 13 11.87 5.02 -3.27
CA LYS A 13 11.25 6.33 -3.52
C LYS A 13 10.35 6.31 -4.76
N TYR A 14 10.82 5.71 -5.85
CA TYR A 14 10.05 5.59 -7.09
C TYR A 14 8.75 4.78 -6.87
N THR A 15 8.87 3.59 -6.28
CA THR A 15 7.72 2.72 -5.99
C THR A 15 6.75 3.37 -5.01
N SER A 16 7.26 4.01 -3.95
CA SER A 16 6.45 4.77 -2.99
C SER A 16 5.66 5.88 -3.69
N LYS A 17 6.28 6.60 -4.62
CA LYS A 17 5.62 7.66 -5.40
C LYS A 17 4.46 7.10 -6.24
N ASN A 18 4.63 5.93 -6.84
CA ASN A 18 3.55 5.25 -7.59
C ASN A 18 2.41 4.81 -6.67
N ILE A 19 2.72 4.23 -5.51
CA ILE A 19 1.70 3.86 -4.50
C ILE A 19 0.93 5.10 -4.02
N ILE A 20 1.62 6.21 -3.76
CA ILE A 20 0.99 7.48 -3.37
C ILE A 20 0.00 7.95 -4.44
N LYS A 21 0.40 7.93 -5.72
CA LYS A 21 -0.49 8.29 -6.84
C LYS A 21 -1.73 7.40 -6.87
N SER A 22 -1.57 6.08 -6.82
CA SER A 22 -2.70 5.13 -6.77
C SER A 22 -3.61 5.37 -5.57
N THR A 23 -3.03 5.67 -4.41
CA THR A 23 -3.79 5.98 -3.17
C THR A 23 -4.61 7.27 -3.33
N SER A 24 -4.03 8.30 -3.95
CA SER A 24 -4.72 9.56 -4.24
C SER A 24 -5.86 9.35 -5.22
N LEU A 25 -5.64 8.55 -6.27
CA LEU A 25 -6.69 8.17 -7.22
C LEU A 25 -7.84 7.47 -6.51
N LEU A 26 -7.55 6.44 -5.69
CA LEU A 26 -8.56 5.75 -4.86
C LEU A 26 -9.33 6.73 -3.97
N LYS A 27 -8.65 7.73 -3.40
CA LYS A 27 -9.29 8.75 -2.55
C LYS A 27 -10.26 9.62 -3.34
N MET A 28 -9.96 9.97 -4.59
CA MET A 28 -10.83 10.79 -5.44
C MET A 28 -12.09 10.01 -5.83
N ILE A 29 -11.94 8.76 -6.23
CA ILE A 29 -13.04 7.94 -6.75
C ILE A 29 -13.87 7.24 -5.64
N LYS A 30 -13.44 7.31 -4.37
CA LYS A 30 -14.10 6.61 -3.25
C LYS A 30 -15.57 6.99 -3.05
N CYS A 31 -15.95 8.22 -3.40
CA CYS A 31 -17.31 8.71 -3.21
C CYS A 31 -18.24 8.21 -4.33
N THR A 32 -17.69 7.97 -5.51
CA THR A 32 -18.44 7.57 -6.71
C THR A 32 -18.65 6.06 -6.81
N PHE A 33 -17.66 5.26 -6.39
CA PHE A 33 -17.69 3.81 -6.57
C PHE A 33 -17.99 3.03 -5.28
N PRO A 34 -18.59 1.83 -5.39
CA PRO A 34 -18.76 0.91 -4.27
C PRO A 34 -17.43 0.28 -3.85
N SER A 35 -17.34 -0.19 -2.60
CA SER A 35 -16.09 -0.72 -2.03
C SER A 35 -15.53 -1.94 -2.78
N ILE A 36 -16.39 -2.72 -3.45
CA ILE A 36 -15.96 -3.87 -4.27
C ILE A 36 -15.07 -3.45 -5.45
N VAL A 37 -15.43 -2.36 -6.13
CA VAL A 37 -14.67 -1.82 -7.26
C VAL A 37 -13.36 -1.20 -6.76
N LEU A 38 -13.42 -0.47 -5.64
CA LEU A 38 -12.22 0.10 -5.00
C LEU A 38 -11.22 -1.00 -4.58
N LYS A 39 -11.73 -2.13 -4.09
CA LYS A 39 -10.90 -3.31 -3.76
C LYS A 39 -10.26 -3.90 -5.01
N SER A 40 -11.01 -4.04 -6.11
CA SER A 40 -10.46 -4.52 -7.38
C SER A 40 -9.33 -3.61 -7.88
N LEU A 41 -9.55 -2.30 -7.88
CA LEU A 41 -8.53 -1.32 -8.25
C LEU A 41 -7.30 -1.36 -7.35
N TYR A 42 -7.49 -1.61 -6.05
CA TYR A 42 -6.36 -1.83 -5.14
C TYR A 42 -5.54 -3.06 -5.54
N HIS A 43 -6.18 -4.18 -5.89
CA HIS A 43 -5.48 -5.36 -6.37
C HIS A 43 -4.73 -5.12 -7.69
N SER A 44 -5.27 -4.32 -8.61
CA SER A 44 -4.60 -4.03 -9.88
C SER A 44 -3.47 -3.01 -9.76
N LEU A 45 -3.67 -1.94 -8.98
CA LEU A 45 -2.79 -0.76 -8.98
C LEU A 45 -1.84 -0.67 -7.79
N VAL A 46 -2.08 -1.45 -6.73
CA VAL A 46 -1.37 -1.29 -5.46
C VAL A 46 -0.71 -2.59 -5.04
N TYR A 47 -1.44 -3.71 -5.09
CA TYR A 47 -0.96 -5.03 -4.67
C TYR A 47 0.33 -5.51 -5.36
N PRO A 48 0.57 -5.31 -6.67
CA PRO A 48 1.81 -5.76 -7.31
C PRO A 48 3.06 -5.16 -6.69
N TYR A 49 2.96 -3.89 -6.26
CA TYR A 49 4.06 -3.22 -5.57
C TYR A 49 4.33 -3.88 -4.21
N TYR A 50 3.30 -4.12 -3.39
CA TYR A 50 3.50 -4.76 -2.08
C TYR A 50 4.02 -6.19 -2.20
N SER A 51 3.57 -6.96 -3.20
CA SER A 51 4.10 -8.30 -3.48
C SER A 51 5.59 -8.26 -3.83
N TYR A 52 5.99 -7.34 -4.70
CA TYR A 52 7.39 -7.12 -5.05
C TYR A 52 8.24 -6.64 -3.86
N CYS A 53 7.72 -5.69 -3.09
CA CYS A 53 8.35 -5.18 -1.87
C CYS A 53 8.59 -6.31 -0.86
N ASN A 54 7.66 -7.25 -0.74
CA ASN A 54 7.78 -8.39 0.17
C ASN A 54 8.97 -9.28 -0.19
N ILE A 55 9.20 -9.51 -1.49
CA ILE A 55 10.28 -10.37 -1.98
C ILE A 55 11.65 -9.68 -1.82
N ILE A 56 11.73 -8.39 -2.18
CA ILE A 56 13.04 -7.69 -2.26
C ILE A 56 13.40 -7.03 -0.93
N TRP A 57 12.42 -6.53 -0.19
CA TRP A 57 12.66 -5.72 1.01
C TRP A 57 12.39 -6.46 2.31
N GLY A 58 12.23 -7.79 2.26
CA GLY A 58 12.13 -8.63 3.46
C GLY A 58 13.31 -8.45 4.43
N GLY A 59 14.49 -8.07 3.92
CA GLY A 59 15.66 -7.71 4.74
C GLY A 59 15.95 -6.21 4.88
N ALA A 60 15.07 -5.33 4.37
CA ALA A 60 15.29 -3.89 4.43
C ALA A 60 15.01 -3.31 5.84
N THR A 61 15.62 -2.17 6.16
CA THR A 61 15.46 -1.52 7.46
C THR A 61 14.00 -1.13 7.72
N LYS A 62 13.54 -1.33 8.97
CA LYS A 62 12.18 -0.98 9.43
C LYS A 62 11.79 0.46 9.09
N THR A 63 12.75 1.38 9.08
CA THR A 63 12.56 2.79 8.73
C THR A 63 12.13 3.00 7.28
N ALA A 64 12.65 2.21 6.34
CA ALA A 64 12.28 2.28 4.93
C ALA A 64 10.90 1.65 4.65
N GLN A 65 10.47 0.69 5.47
CA GLN A 65 9.20 -0.01 5.32
C GLN A 65 8.01 0.74 5.95
N LEU A 66 8.25 1.52 7.01
CA LEU A 66 7.20 2.28 7.72
C LEU A 66 6.29 3.11 6.81
N PRO A 67 6.81 3.93 5.86
CA PRO A 67 5.96 4.70 4.95
C PRO A 67 5.01 3.85 4.11
N LEU A 68 5.46 2.66 3.67
CA LEU A 68 4.67 1.73 2.87
C LEU A 68 3.52 1.15 3.69
N VAL A 69 3.80 0.72 4.92
CA VAL A 69 2.77 0.21 5.84
C VAL A 69 1.70 1.27 6.13
N LEU A 70 2.12 2.53 6.31
CA LEU A 70 1.19 3.65 6.52
C LEU A 70 0.33 3.92 5.27
N LEU A 71 0.92 3.85 4.07
CA LEU A 71 0.17 3.97 2.81
C LEU A 71 -0.83 2.83 2.65
N GLN A 72 -0.45 1.59 2.99
CA GLN A 72 -1.35 0.45 2.91
C GLN A 72 -2.57 0.63 3.82
N LYS A 73 -2.34 1.02 5.07
CA LYS A 73 -3.40 1.34 6.05
C LYS A 73 -4.32 2.45 5.53
N LYS A 74 -3.76 3.47 4.86
CA LYS A 74 -4.54 4.55 4.25
C LYS A 74 -5.43 4.03 3.12
N CYS A 75 -4.92 3.18 2.23
CA CYS A 75 -5.72 2.55 1.17
C CYS A 75 -6.90 1.75 1.75
N VAL A 76 -6.65 0.91 2.75
CA VAL A 76 -7.68 0.09 3.40
C VAL A 76 -8.80 0.96 3.99
N ARG A 77 -8.45 2.05 4.68
CA ARG A 77 -9.44 3.01 5.20
C ARG A 77 -10.25 3.68 4.09
N ILE A 78 -9.62 4.00 2.96
CA ILE A 78 -10.31 4.59 1.80
C ILE A 78 -11.32 3.59 1.21
N ILE A 79 -10.92 2.33 1.00
CA ILE A 79 -11.78 1.28 0.43
C ILE A 79 -12.99 1.02 1.33
N CYS A 80 -12.79 0.94 2.65
CA CYS A 80 -13.86 0.77 3.62
C CYS A 80 -14.63 2.05 3.95
N LYS A 81 -14.27 3.20 3.34
CA LYS A 81 -14.81 4.54 3.66
C LYS A 81 -14.79 4.84 5.18
N ALA A 82 -13.81 4.29 5.88
CA ALA A 82 -13.71 4.37 7.33
C ALA A 82 -13.13 5.73 7.78
N ARG A 83 -13.38 6.09 9.05
CA ARG A 83 -12.77 7.27 9.69
C ARG A 83 -11.24 7.18 9.67
N TYR A 84 -10.59 8.35 9.66
CA TYR A 84 -9.12 8.45 9.57
C TYR A 84 -8.38 7.64 10.65
N LEU A 85 -8.92 7.63 11.88
CA LEU A 85 -8.35 6.92 13.03
C LEU A 85 -8.93 5.52 13.26
N ALA A 86 -9.74 5.00 12.32
CA ALA A 86 -10.31 3.66 12.47
C ALA A 86 -9.21 2.60 12.59
N LYS A 87 -9.44 1.63 13.50
CA LYS A 87 -8.58 0.45 13.65
C LYS A 87 -8.55 -0.31 12.33
N THR A 88 -7.35 -0.53 11.79
CA THR A 88 -7.19 -1.15 10.47
C THR A 88 -7.20 -2.67 10.50
N GLY A 89 -6.90 -3.30 11.65
CA GLY A 89 -6.98 -4.75 11.85
C GLY A 89 -8.27 -5.38 11.31
N PRO A 90 -9.46 -4.99 11.82
CA PRO A 90 -10.72 -5.56 11.35
C PRO A 90 -11.02 -5.25 9.88
N LEU A 91 -10.51 -4.12 9.35
CA LEU A 91 -10.71 -3.75 7.94
C LEU A 91 -9.88 -4.63 7.00
N PHE A 92 -8.67 -5.04 7.42
CA PHE A 92 -7.86 -5.99 6.65
C PHE A 92 -8.53 -7.37 6.58
N GLU A 93 -9.11 -7.84 7.69
CA GLU A 93 -9.86 -9.10 7.75
C GLU A 93 -11.11 -9.05 6.86
N GLN A 94 -11.92 -7.99 6.98
CA GLN A 94 -13.11 -7.78 6.15
C GLN A 94 -12.77 -7.77 4.66
N LEU A 95 -11.67 -7.13 4.27
CA LEU A 95 -11.23 -7.07 2.88
C LEU A 95 -10.46 -8.32 2.43
N LYS A 96 -10.13 -9.26 3.32
CA LYS A 96 -9.23 -10.40 3.05
C LYS A 96 -7.91 -9.94 2.40
N LEU A 97 -7.33 -8.86 2.90
CA LEU A 97 -6.09 -8.29 2.38
C LEU A 97 -4.90 -8.68 3.25
N TYR A 98 -3.77 -8.96 2.60
CA TYR A 98 -2.52 -9.19 3.30
C TYR A 98 -2.07 -7.91 4.01
N LYS A 99 -1.78 -8.02 5.30
CA LYS A 99 -1.26 -6.91 6.10
C LYS A 99 0.25 -6.99 6.11
N CYS A 100 0.94 -6.03 5.48
CA CYS A 100 2.38 -5.90 5.65
C CYS A 100 2.65 -5.41 7.08
N ASN A 101 2.94 -6.34 7.98
CA ASN A 101 3.04 -6.07 9.40
C ASN A 101 4.38 -6.61 9.90
N ASN A 102 5.47 -5.89 9.58
CA ASN A 102 6.87 -6.29 9.77
C ASN A 102 7.22 -7.58 8.99
N LEU A 103 8.02 -7.43 7.93
CA LEU A 103 8.98 -8.48 7.57
C LEU A 103 10.13 -8.43 8.57
#